data_AF-A0A946XTV3-F1
#
_entry.id   AF-A0A946XTV3-F1
#
_cell.length_a   1.000
_cell.length_b   1.000
_cell.length_c   1.000
_cell.angle_alpha   90.00
_cell.angle_beta   90.00
_cell.angle_gamma   90.00
#
_symmetry.space_group_name_H-M   'P 1'
#
loop_
_entity.id
_entity.type
_entity.pdbx_description
1 polymer ?
#
loop_
_entity_poly.entity_id
_entity_poly.type
_entity_poly.pdbx_seq_one_letter_code
_entity_poly.pdbx_strand_id
1 'polypeptide(L)'
;MVVTSIVVTTIIVFILVDLLLRMVLTRVRAAQIRKEREQALHTGLRLDVSEEAPTLKRVELAKPKARILAVDDESVILDSLRKMLALGGYSIDTVESGPEVLGLIRKRDYDFVFTDLKMPGMDGVEVTKTVRHLRPDIDVVVITGYATVETAVETVRFGAMDYIEKPFTEDELLAFVKEALIKRQHQLEKEARHKVRLVKPGIRESKSRFELNVPAGAFVSPQHAWARIELNGAVRIGLDDLIRKVFADIDQVELPAIGHRIGKGETLFSVIYGDYTLSIPSPVSGTVLAVNSEHAEHPEWLAIKPFELSWMCRVEPTNLAEELAGLKIGPEVVEWYQQELERYGELASQANREAQERESSAAGKGGPAAAGQQVELLSRFSEPFLNC
;
A
#
# COMPACT_ATOMS: atom_id res chain seq x y z
N MET A 1 26.68 41.59 -3.87
CA MET A 1 25.40 41.96 -3.24
C MET A 1 24.24 41.98 -4.24
N VAL A 2 24.32 42.71 -5.36
CA VAL A 2 23.21 42.81 -6.34
C VAL A 2 22.90 41.47 -7.02
N VAL A 3 23.93 40.73 -7.48
CA VAL A 3 23.74 39.42 -8.15
C VAL A 3 23.11 38.40 -7.21
N THR A 4 23.58 38.35 -5.95
CA THR A 4 23.04 37.46 -4.92
C THR A 4 21.57 37.76 -4.62
N SER A 5 21.20 39.04 -4.57
CA SER A 5 19.80 39.46 -4.39
C SER A 5 18.92 39.01 -5.55
N ILE A 6 19.37 39.20 -6.80
CA ILE A 6 18.62 38.78 -8.00
C ILE A 6 18.40 37.26 -8.02
N VAL A 7 19.43 36.47 -7.69
CA VAL A 7 19.32 35.01 -7.64
C VAL A 7 18.31 34.56 -6.58
N VAL A 8 18.40 35.11 -5.37
CA VAL A 8 17.46 34.78 -4.28
C VAL A 8 16.02 35.17 -4.66
N THR A 9 15.83 36.36 -5.23
CA THR A 9 14.49 36.82 -5.66
C THR A 9 13.92 35.91 -6.76
N THR A 10 14.75 35.45 -7.70
CA THR A 10 14.34 34.57 -8.79
C THR A 10 13.93 33.18 -8.26
N ILE A 11 14.68 32.63 -7.30
CA ILE A 11 14.35 31.35 -6.67
C ILE A 11 13.02 31.44 -5.90
N ILE A 12 12.82 32.52 -5.13
CA ILE A 12 11.56 32.74 -4.40
C ILE A 12 10.37 32.83 -5.36
N VAL A 13 10.51 33.56 -6.46
CA VAL A 13 9.45 33.66 -7.48
C VAL A 13 9.17 32.30 -8.11
N PHE A 14 10.20 31.52 -8.43
CA PHE A 14 10.03 30.18 -9.01
C PHE A 14 9.28 29.23 -8.06
N ILE A 15 9.65 29.22 -6.77
CA ILE A 15 8.96 28.40 -5.75
C ILE A 15 7.50 28.84 -5.61
N LEU A 16 7.23 30.15 -5.56
CA LEU A 16 5.86 30.67 -5.46
C LEU A 16 5.02 30.30 -6.68
N VAL A 17 5.59 30.36 -7.88
CA VAL A 17 4.91 29.97 -9.13
C VAL A 17 4.64 28.47 -9.15
N ASP A 18 5.61 27.61 -8.80
CA ASP A 18 5.42 26.16 -8.74
C ASP A 18 4.34 25.78 -7.71
N LEU A 19 4.37 26.42 -6.53
CA LEU A 19 3.38 26.18 -5.48
C LEU A 19 1.97 26.62 -5.91
N LEU A 20 1.85 27.79 -6.57
CA LEU A 20 0.60 28.24 -7.19
C LEU A 20 0.13 27.27 -8.29
N LEU A 21 1.03 26.81 -9.15
CA LEU A 21 0.71 25.90 -10.24
C LEU A 21 0.17 24.57 -9.69
N ARG A 22 0.85 23.99 -8.69
CA ARG A 22 0.39 22.77 -7.99
C ARG A 22 -0.96 22.98 -7.33
N MET A 23 -1.17 24.12 -6.68
CA MET A 23 -2.44 24.44 -6.02
C MET A 23 -3.60 24.61 -7.02
N VAL A 24 -3.36 25.22 -8.18
CA VAL A 24 -4.38 25.36 -9.24
C VAL A 24 -4.66 24.02 -9.90
N LEU A 25 -3.62 23.25 -10.26
CA LEU A 25 -3.76 21.93 -10.88
C LEU A 25 -4.53 20.95 -9.99
N THR A 26 -4.25 20.95 -8.68
CA THR A 26 -4.98 20.12 -7.71
C THR A 26 -6.44 20.54 -7.58
N ARG A 27 -6.74 21.85 -7.54
CA ARG A 27 -8.12 22.36 -7.52
C ARG A 27 -8.91 21.99 -8.77
N VAL A 28 -8.32 22.14 -9.96
CA VAL A 28 -8.98 21.80 -11.23
C VAL A 28 -9.27 20.29 -11.32
N ARG A 29 -8.30 19.44 -10.96
CA ARG A 29 -8.52 17.98 -10.90
C ARG A 29 -9.62 17.60 -9.90
N ALA A 30 -9.63 18.20 -8.71
CA ALA A 30 -10.65 17.95 -7.69
C ALA A 30 -12.06 18.35 -8.17
N ALA A 31 -12.19 19.50 -8.85
CA ALA A 31 -13.45 19.96 -9.41
C ALA A 31 -13.97 19.03 -10.54
N GLN A 32 -13.07 18.58 -11.42
CA GLN A 32 -13.41 17.65 -12.49
C GLN A 32 -13.90 16.31 -11.93
N ILE A 33 -13.17 15.74 -10.97
CA ILE A 33 -13.55 14.49 -10.29
C ILE A 33 -14.90 14.63 -9.58
N ARG A 34 -15.15 15.77 -8.93
CA ARG A 34 -16.45 16.02 -8.27
C ARG A 34 -17.59 16.04 -9.29
N LYS A 35 -17.39 16.67 -10.45
CA LYS A 35 -18.37 16.73 -11.52
C LYS A 35 -18.65 15.36 -12.13
N GLU A 36 -17.61 14.55 -12.35
CA GLU A 36 -17.77 13.15 -12.80
C GLU A 36 -18.56 12.31 -11.80
N ARG A 37 -18.30 12.46 -10.50
CA ARG A 37 -19.04 11.77 -9.43
C ARG A 37 -20.50 12.22 -9.35
N GLU A 38 -20.76 13.51 -9.53
CA GLU A 38 -22.13 14.04 -9.59
C GLU A 38 -22.89 13.51 -10.81
N GLN A 39 -22.21 13.39 -11.96
CA GLN A 39 -22.78 12.74 -13.15
C GLN A 39 -23.06 11.25 -12.92
N ALA A 40 -22.15 10.52 -12.25
CA ALA A 40 -22.38 9.12 -11.89
C ALA A 40 -23.56 8.96 -10.94
N LEU A 41 -23.71 9.85 -9.95
CA LEU A 41 -24.86 9.90 -9.05
C LEU A 41 -26.18 10.06 -9.84
N HIS A 42 -26.22 11.00 -10.79
CA HIS A 42 -27.40 11.20 -11.65
C HIS A 42 -27.67 10.05 -12.61
N THR A 43 -26.62 9.40 -13.13
CA THR A 43 -26.76 8.31 -14.11
C THR A 43 -27.21 7.02 -13.42
N GLY A 44 -26.63 6.70 -12.27
CA GLY A 44 -27.00 5.52 -11.47
C GLY A 44 -28.46 5.52 -11.03
N LEU A 45 -29.01 6.70 -10.71
CA LEU A 45 -30.43 6.91 -10.39
C LEU A 45 -31.39 6.62 -11.56
N ARG A 46 -30.91 6.52 -12.81
CA ARG A 46 -31.73 6.28 -14.01
C ARG A 46 -31.67 4.85 -14.53
N LEU A 47 -30.75 4.02 -14.05
CA LEU A 47 -30.63 2.64 -14.47
C LEU A 47 -31.65 1.79 -13.71
N ASP A 48 -32.51 1.10 -14.46
CA ASP A 48 -33.42 0.11 -13.89
C ASP A 48 -32.62 -1.14 -13.52
N VAL A 49 -32.56 -1.41 -12.22
CA VAL A 49 -31.87 -2.57 -11.63
C VAL A 49 -32.82 -3.40 -10.76
N SER A 50 -34.13 -3.25 -10.97
CA SER A 50 -35.15 -3.92 -10.18
C SER A 50 -35.14 -5.45 -10.32
N GLU A 51 -34.52 -5.99 -11.37
CA GLU A 51 -34.26 -7.44 -11.52
C GLU A 51 -33.22 -7.98 -10.51
N GLU A 52 -32.31 -7.12 -10.01
CA GLU A 52 -31.33 -7.52 -8.99
C GLU A 52 -31.92 -7.50 -7.58
N ALA A 53 -32.62 -6.41 -7.21
CA ALA A 53 -33.37 -6.25 -5.97
C ALA A 53 -34.47 -5.16 -6.13
N PRO A 54 -35.65 -5.29 -5.50
CA PRO A 54 -36.78 -4.38 -5.70
C PRO A 54 -36.50 -2.90 -5.41
N THR A 55 -35.73 -2.61 -4.35
CA THR A 55 -35.50 -1.22 -3.88
C THR A 55 -34.09 -0.72 -4.19
N LEU A 56 -33.31 -1.52 -4.95
CA LEU A 56 -31.93 -1.21 -5.25
C LEU A 56 -31.79 0.12 -6.01
N LYS A 57 -31.00 1.02 -5.43
CA LYS A 57 -30.46 2.19 -6.13
C LYS A 57 -28.94 2.13 -6.09
N ARG A 58 -28.30 2.34 -7.23
CA ARG A 58 -26.85 2.15 -7.40
C ARG A 58 -26.16 3.42 -7.85
N VAL A 59 -24.96 3.67 -7.33
CA VAL A 59 -23.97 4.59 -7.88
C VAL A 59 -22.65 3.86 -8.05
N GLU A 60 -22.31 3.54 -9.29
CA GLU A 60 -21.05 2.91 -9.65
C GLU A 60 -20.06 3.97 -10.16
N LEU A 61 -18.86 3.99 -9.59
CA LEU A 61 -17.76 4.84 -10.03
C LEU A 61 -16.72 3.99 -10.77
N ALA A 62 -16.03 4.56 -11.78
CA ALA A 62 -15.03 3.82 -12.54
C ALA A 62 -13.79 3.40 -11.73
N LYS A 63 -13.41 4.19 -10.70
CA LYS A 63 -12.29 3.94 -9.79
C LYS A 63 -12.68 4.32 -8.35
N PRO A 64 -13.51 3.51 -7.68
CA PRO A 64 -13.94 3.81 -6.32
C PRO A 64 -12.81 3.53 -5.31
N LYS A 65 -12.81 4.25 -4.20
CA LYS A 65 -11.95 3.93 -3.04
C LYS A 65 -12.36 2.64 -2.35
N ALA A 66 -13.67 2.36 -2.33
CA ALA A 66 -14.28 1.13 -1.82
C ALA A 66 -15.71 1.00 -2.37
N ARG A 67 -16.26 -0.22 -2.32
CA ARG A 67 -17.66 -0.55 -2.65
C ARG A 67 -18.45 -0.77 -1.36
N ILE A 68 -19.53 -0.02 -1.19
CA ILE A 68 -20.35 -0.02 0.03
C ILE A 68 -21.77 -0.47 -0.32
N LEU A 69 -22.36 -1.35 0.49
CA LEU A 69 -23.79 -1.67 0.43
C LEU A 69 -24.46 -1.13 1.69
N ALA A 70 -25.42 -0.22 1.55
CA ALA A 70 -26.17 0.33 2.68
C ALA A 70 -27.61 -0.19 2.71
N VAL A 71 -28.12 -0.50 3.90
CA VAL A 71 -29.50 -0.90 4.14
C VAL A 71 -30.12 -0.11 5.29
N ASP A 72 -31.33 0.40 5.04
CA ASP A 72 -32.10 1.24 5.96
C ASP A 72 -33.55 1.29 5.44
N ASP A 73 -34.56 1.15 6.31
CA ASP A 73 -35.96 1.24 5.90
C ASP A 73 -36.41 2.69 5.59
N GLU A 74 -35.59 3.68 5.94
CA GLU A 74 -35.82 5.09 5.61
C GLU A 74 -35.07 5.50 4.32
N SER A 75 -35.81 5.56 3.21
CA SER A 75 -35.27 5.99 1.91
C SER A 75 -34.53 7.34 1.92
N VAL A 76 -34.92 8.26 2.82
CA VAL A 76 -34.28 9.58 2.98
C VAL A 76 -32.85 9.45 3.51
N ILE A 77 -32.61 8.49 4.42
CA ILE A 77 -31.27 8.20 4.96
C ILE A 77 -30.41 7.58 3.86
N LEU A 78 -30.95 6.63 3.11
CA LEU A 78 -30.25 6.01 1.97
C LEU A 78 -29.86 7.03 0.90
N ASP A 79 -30.75 7.95 0.55
CA ASP A 79 -30.46 9.01 -0.43
C ASP A 79 -29.35 9.96 0.07
N SER A 80 -29.32 10.24 1.38
CA SER A 80 -28.28 11.04 2.01
C SER A 80 -26.92 10.32 2.00
N LEU A 81 -26.88 9.04 2.42
CA LEU A 81 -25.69 8.19 2.36
C LEU A 81 -25.14 8.09 0.93
N ARG A 82 -26.02 7.88 -0.05
CA ARG A 82 -25.65 7.76 -1.47
C ARG A 82 -24.97 9.03 -1.96
N LYS A 83 -25.52 10.20 -1.63
CA LYS A 83 -24.95 11.49 -2.02
C LYS A 83 -23.59 11.72 -1.38
N MET A 84 -23.48 11.56 -0.06
CA MET A 84 -22.23 11.81 0.68
C MET A 84 -21.10 10.86 0.24
N LEU A 85 -21.38 9.56 0.15
CA LEU A 85 -20.36 8.56 -0.19
C LEU A 85 -19.95 8.63 -1.67
N ALA A 86 -20.89 8.86 -2.59
CA ALA A 86 -20.56 9.05 -4.01
C ALA A 86 -19.65 10.28 -4.22
N LEU A 87 -19.97 11.41 -3.59
CA LEU A 87 -19.12 12.61 -3.64
C LEU A 87 -17.76 12.38 -2.97
N GLY A 88 -17.70 11.58 -1.92
CA GLY A 88 -16.48 11.11 -1.25
C GLY A 88 -15.58 10.19 -2.10
N GLY A 89 -16.13 9.62 -3.19
CA GLY A 89 -15.41 8.75 -4.12
C GLY A 89 -15.59 7.25 -3.86
N TYR A 90 -16.68 6.85 -3.21
CA TYR A 90 -17.05 5.47 -2.98
C TYR A 90 -18.17 5.05 -3.95
N SER A 91 -18.16 3.80 -4.40
CA SER A 91 -19.35 3.23 -5.06
C SER A 91 -20.31 2.74 -3.99
N ILE A 92 -21.59 2.94 -4.21
CA ILE A 92 -22.61 2.62 -3.21
C ILE A 92 -23.86 2.03 -3.84
N ASP A 93 -24.27 0.89 -3.30
CA ASP A 93 -25.59 0.30 -3.49
C ASP A 93 -26.43 0.56 -2.24
N THR A 94 -27.70 0.90 -2.42
CA THR A 94 -28.64 1.10 -1.30
C THR A 94 -29.90 0.27 -1.51
N VAL A 95 -30.37 -0.40 -0.46
CA VAL A 95 -31.62 -1.18 -0.43
C VAL A 95 -32.41 -0.89 0.84
N GLU A 96 -33.71 -1.11 0.82
CA GLU A 96 -34.62 -0.77 1.93
C GLU A 96 -34.93 -1.97 2.85
N SER A 97 -34.39 -3.16 2.56
CA SER A 97 -34.65 -4.36 3.37
C SER A 97 -33.44 -5.28 3.55
N GLY A 98 -33.31 -5.86 4.75
CA GLY A 98 -32.25 -6.81 5.08
C GLY A 98 -32.15 -8.03 4.14
N PRO A 99 -33.26 -8.66 3.68
CA PRO A 99 -33.19 -9.77 2.74
C PRO A 99 -32.56 -9.41 1.39
N GLU A 100 -32.72 -8.17 0.91
CA GLU A 100 -32.09 -7.70 -0.32
C GLU A 100 -30.57 -7.65 -0.21
N VAL A 101 -30.04 -7.32 0.98
CA VAL A 101 -28.60 -7.38 1.26
C VAL A 101 -28.04 -8.77 0.98
N LEU A 102 -28.72 -9.81 1.47
CA LEU A 102 -28.30 -11.19 1.28
C LEU A 102 -28.28 -11.62 -0.19
N GLY A 103 -29.24 -11.12 -0.98
CA GLY A 103 -29.26 -11.34 -2.42
C GLY A 103 -28.08 -10.69 -3.13
N LEU A 104 -27.70 -9.49 -2.72
CA LEU A 104 -26.63 -8.70 -3.33
C LEU A 104 -25.23 -9.19 -2.97
N ILE A 105 -24.95 -9.49 -1.69
CA ILE A 105 -23.63 -9.97 -1.25
C ILE A 105 -23.23 -11.33 -1.86
N ARG A 106 -24.22 -12.08 -2.41
CA ARG A 106 -23.98 -13.33 -3.14
C ARG A 106 -23.64 -13.11 -4.60
N LYS A 107 -24.08 -11.99 -5.18
CA LYS A 107 -23.95 -11.69 -6.62
C LYS A 107 -22.82 -10.70 -6.92
N ARG A 108 -22.43 -9.87 -5.93
CA ARG A 108 -21.43 -8.82 -6.08
C ARG A 108 -20.47 -8.78 -4.91
N ASP A 109 -19.35 -8.11 -5.14
CA ASP A 109 -18.34 -7.85 -4.12
C ASP A 109 -18.54 -6.48 -3.49
N TYR A 110 -18.43 -6.44 -2.17
CA TYR A 110 -18.48 -5.23 -1.36
C TYR A 110 -17.33 -5.25 -0.37
N ASP A 111 -16.81 -4.09 -0.05
CA ASP A 111 -15.83 -3.94 1.04
C ASP A 111 -16.54 -3.77 2.38
N PHE A 112 -17.65 -3.03 2.37
CA PHE A 112 -18.45 -2.73 3.56
C PHE A 112 -19.94 -2.97 3.34
N VAL A 113 -20.60 -3.43 4.40
CA VAL A 113 -22.06 -3.38 4.55
C VAL A 113 -22.41 -2.41 5.68
N PHE A 114 -23.17 -1.37 5.37
CA PHE A 114 -23.70 -0.42 6.35
C PHE A 114 -25.15 -0.78 6.61
N THR A 115 -25.51 -1.11 7.84
CA THR A 115 -26.87 -1.55 8.17
C THR A 115 -27.47 -0.72 9.29
N ASP A 116 -28.73 -0.32 9.14
CA ASP A 116 -29.49 0.17 10.28
C ASP A 116 -29.67 -0.95 11.32
N LEU A 117 -29.71 -0.60 12.61
CA LEU A 117 -29.88 -1.57 13.70
C LEU A 117 -31.33 -2.09 13.79
N LYS A 118 -32.32 -1.24 13.54
CA LYS A 118 -33.74 -1.49 13.81
C LYS A 118 -34.55 -1.33 12.52
N MET A 119 -34.66 -2.43 11.78
CA MET A 119 -35.47 -2.49 10.56
C MET A 119 -36.62 -3.51 10.70
N PRO A 120 -37.75 -3.30 10.02
CA PRO A 120 -38.81 -4.30 9.93
C PRO A 120 -38.35 -5.58 9.23
N GLY A 121 -38.82 -6.72 9.74
CA GLY A 121 -38.51 -8.02 9.16
C GLY A 121 -37.15 -8.55 9.63
N MET A 122 -36.08 -8.19 8.93
CA MET A 122 -34.71 -8.62 9.24
C MET A 122 -33.93 -7.43 9.79
N ASP A 123 -33.49 -7.52 11.04
CA ASP A 123 -32.81 -6.41 11.72
C ASP A 123 -31.29 -6.35 11.42
N GLY A 124 -30.63 -5.27 11.83
CA GLY A 124 -29.20 -5.08 11.58
C GLY A 124 -28.30 -6.10 12.25
N VAL A 125 -28.74 -6.69 13.36
CA VAL A 125 -28.00 -7.76 14.05
C VAL A 125 -28.04 -9.04 13.24
N GLU A 126 -29.21 -9.41 12.71
CA GLU A 126 -29.36 -10.55 11.81
C GLU A 126 -28.58 -10.37 10.51
N VAL A 127 -28.59 -9.15 9.94
CA VAL A 127 -27.77 -8.82 8.76
C VAL A 127 -26.29 -9.02 9.07
N THR A 128 -25.81 -8.47 10.20
CA THR A 128 -24.42 -8.60 10.64
C THR A 128 -23.99 -10.07 10.78
N LYS A 129 -24.76 -10.87 11.51
CA LYS A 129 -24.48 -12.30 11.72
C LYS A 129 -24.44 -13.06 10.39
N THR A 130 -25.38 -12.78 9.51
CA THR A 130 -25.52 -13.50 8.24
C THR A 130 -24.41 -13.12 7.25
N VAL A 131 -24.08 -11.83 7.13
CA VAL A 131 -22.95 -11.36 6.32
C VAL A 131 -21.65 -11.98 6.84
N ARG A 132 -21.41 -11.93 8.16
CA ARG A 132 -20.21 -12.52 8.76
C ARG A 132 -20.07 -14.02 8.49
N HIS A 133 -21.20 -14.75 8.44
CA HIS A 133 -21.21 -16.17 8.15
C HIS A 133 -20.97 -16.49 6.66
N LEU A 134 -21.62 -15.75 5.75
CA LEU A 134 -21.59 -16.03 4.32
C LEU A 134 -20.40 -15.41 3.59
N ARG A 135 -19.98 -14.23 4.02
CA ARG A 135 -18.96 -13.37 3.41
C ARG A 135 -18.11 -12.71 4.50
N PRO A 136 -17.26 -13.48 5.21
CA PRO A 136 -16.41 -12.95 6.29
C PRO A 136 -15.38 -11.93 5.79
N ASP A 137 -15.19 -11.84 4.47
CA ASP A 137 -14.38 -10.84 3.78
C ASP A 137 -15.03 -9.45 3.72
N ILE A 138 -16.31 -9.31 4.07
CA ILE A 138 -17.03 -8.02 4.08
C ILE A 138 -17.12 -7.49 5.51
N ASP A 139 -16.69 -6.26 5.73
CA ASP A 139 -16.77 -5.61 7.04
C ASP A 139 -18.15 -4.97 7.24
N VAL A 140 -18.83 -5.32 8.34
CA VAL A 140 -20.16 -4.77 8.65
C VAL A 140 -20.02 -3.59 9.61
N VAL A 141 -20.64 -2.46 9.27
CA VAL A 141 -20.77 -1.28 10.10
C VAL A 141 -22.24 -1.07 10.44
N VAL A 142 -22.54 -0.87 11.71
CA VAL A 142 -23.92 -0.60 12.14
C VAL A 142 -24.14 0.91 12.22
N ILE A 143 -25.21 1.40 11.64
CA ILE A 143 -25.64 2.79 11.74
C ILE A 143 -26.91 2.81 12.61
N THR A 144 -27.00 3.65 13.64
CA THR A 144 -28.17 3.61 14.55
C THR A 144 -28.49 4.97 15.15
N GLY A 145 -29.78 5.31 15.25
CA GLY A 145 -30.26 6.46 16.03
C GLY A 145 -30.42 6.16 17.53
N TYR A 146 -30.14 4.93 17.95
CA TYR A 146 -30.22 4.45 19.33
C TYR A 146 -28.86 3.93 19.80
N ALA A 147 -27.81 4.76 19.70
CA ALA A 147 -26.50 4.35 20.19
C ALA A 147 -26.48 4.35 21.73
N THR A 148 -26.61 3.18 22.33
CA THR A 148 -26.30 2.98 23.75
C THR A 148 -25.02 2.17 23.88
N VAL A 149 -24.30 2.32 24.99
CA VAL A 149 -23.09 1.52 25.27
C VAL A 149 -23.41 0.02 25.18
N GLU A 150 -24.60 -0.40 25.61
CA GLU A 150 -25.03 -1.80 25.56
C GLU A 150 -25.20 -2.31 24.12
N THR A 151 -25.87 -1.53 23.26
CA THR A 151 -26.08 -1.91 21.85
C THR A 151 -24.79 -1.88 21.03
N ALA A 152 -23.87 -0.95 21.32
CA ALA A 152 -22.53 -0.91 20.74
C ALA A 152 -21.70 -2.16 21.10
N VAL A 153 -21.73 -2.58 22.36
CA VAL A 153 -21.04 -3.79 22.81
C VAL A 153 -21.66 -5.04 22.18
N GLU A 154 -22.98 -5.09 22.03
CA GLU A 154 -23.68 -6.22 21.43
C GLU A 154 -23.34 -6.38 19.93
N THR A 155 -23.33 -5.29 19.18
CA THR A 155 -23.04 -5.32 17.73
C THR A 155 -21.60 -5.75 17.43
N VAL A 156 -20.63 -5.28 18.22
CA VAL A 156 -19.24 -5.78 18.11
C VAL A 156 -19.15 -7.27 18.45
N ARG A 157 -19.89 -7.75 19.46
CA ARG A 157 -19.95 -9.20 19.79
C ARG A 157 -20.52 -10.05 18.64
N PHE A 158 -21.41 -9.49 17.83
CA PHE A 158 -21.98 -10.18 16.68
C PHE A 158 -21.11 -10.12 15.42
N GLY A 159 -19.93 -9.48 15.51
CA GLY A 159 -18.96 -9.43 14.42
C GLY A 159 -19.05 -8.18 13.55
N ALA A 160 -19.74 -7.13 14.00
CA ALA A 160 -19.60 -5.81 13.38
C ALA A 160 -18.18 -5.27 13.61
N MET A 161 -17.64 -4.60 12.60
CA MET A 161 -16.33 -3.94 12.66
C MET A 161 -16.39 -2.70 13.57
N ASP A 162 -17.47 -1.93 13.46
CA ASP A 162 -17.71 -0.71 14.23
C ASP A 162 -19.17 -0.21 14.09
N TYR A 163 -19.50 0.91 14.73
CA TYR A 163 -20.81 1.57 14.61
C TYR A 163 -20.73 3.10 14.41
N ILE A 164 -21.79 3.68 13.85
CA ILE A 164 -21.99 5.13 13.67
C ILE A 164 -23.33 5.52 14.30
N GLU A 165 -23.34 6.55 15.14
CA GLU A 165 -24.58 7.13 15.69
C GLU A 165 -25.21 8.13 14.71
N LYS A 166 -26.53 8.05 14.54
CA LYS A 166 -27.34 9.05 13.83
C LYS A 166 -27.82 10.12 14.84
N PRO A 167 -27.88 11.40 14.46
CA PRO A 167 -27.52 11.96 13.15
C PRO A 167 -26.01 12.19 12.99
N PHE A 168 -25.51 12.08 11.76
CA PHE A 168 -24.12 12.38 11.41
C PHE A 168 -24.03 13.37 10.25
N THR A 169 -22.93 14.13 10.21
CA THR A 169 -22.59 15.04 9.11
C THR A 169 -21.83 14.32 7.99
N GLU A 170 -21.72 14.97 6.82
CA GLU A 170 -20.92 14.45 5.69
C GLU A 170 -19.46 14.24 6.09
N ASP A 171 -18.87 15.18 6.83
CA ASP A 171 -17.48 15.10 7.26
C ASP A 171 -17.25 13.96 8.27
N GLU A 172 -18.17 13.75 9.21
CA GLU A 172 -18.10 12.64 10.18
C GLU A 172 -18.20 11.28 9.48
N LEU A 173 -19.15 11.11 8.57
CA LEU A 173 -19.29 9.87 7.80
C LEU A 173 -18.04 9.58 6.96
N LEU A 174 -17.53 10.59 6.24
CA LEU A 174 -16.37 10.42 5.38
C LEU A 174 -15.08 10.15 6.18
N ALA A 175 -14.93 10.78 7.34
CA ALA A 175 -13.83 10.51 8.26
C ALA A 175 -13.91 9.07 8.79
N PHE A 176 -15.09 8.64 9.23
CA PHE A 176 -15.32 7.28 9.69
C PHE A 176 -15.03 6.25 8.59
N VAL A 177 -15.57 6.41 7.37
CA VAL A 177 -15.33 5.47 6.27
C VAL A 177 -13.84 5.40 5.92
N LYS A 178 -13.13 6.53 5.98
CA LYS A 178 -11.69 6.57 5.76
C LYS A 178 -10.94 5.77 6.83
N GLU A 179 -11.29 5.93 8.09
CA GLU A 179 -10.68 5.18 9.20
C GLU A 179 -11.01 3.68 9.11
N ALA A 180 -12.26 3.34 8.82
CA ALA A 180 -12.71 1.98 8.55
C ALA A 180 -11.92 1.32 7.41
N LEU A 181 -11.68 2.04 6.32
CA LEU A 181 -10.86 1.57 5.19
C LEU A 181 -9.42 1.31 5.60
N ILE A 182 -8.83 2.19 6.43
CA ILE A 182 -7.47 2.00 6.96
C ILE A 182 -7.42 0.76 7.87
N LYS A 183 -8.40 0.60 8.77
CA LYS A 183 -8.51 -0.57 9.67
C LYS A 183 -8.66 -1.87 8.89
N ARG A 184 -9.54 -1.90 7.89
CA ARG A 184 -9.72 -3.02 6.95
C ARG A 184 -8.43 -3.34 6.23
N GLN A 185 -7.76 -2.33 5.66
CA GLN A 185 -6.50 -2.52 4.96
C GLN A 185 -5.46 -3.13 5.90
N HIS A 186 -5.31 -2.61 7.12
CA HIS A 186 -4.42 -3.20 8.13
C HIS A 186 -4.80 -4.61 8.57
N GLN A 187 -6.09 -4.95 8.60
CA GLN A 187 -6.52 -6.31 8.93
C GLN A 187 -6.23 -7.28 7.78
N LEU A 188 -6.54 -6.88 6.54
CA LEU A 188 -6.15 -7.62 5.35
C LEU A 188 -4.63 -7.77 5.25
N GLU A 189 -3.86 -6.77 5.66
CA GLU A 189 -2.39 -6.81 5.79
C GLU A 189 -1.93 -7.82 6.85
N LYS A 190 -2.58 -7.85 8.02
CA LYS A 190 -2.25 -8.81 9.09
C LYS A 190 -2.62 -10.25 8.72
N GLU A 191 -3.76 -10.45 8.07
CA GLU A 191 -4.25 -11.75 7.62
C GLU A 191 -3.51 -12.24 6.38
N ALA A 192 -3.09 -11.32 5.50
CA ALA A 192 -2.08 -11.56 4.49
C ALA A 192 -0.69 -11.68 5.14
N ARG A 193 -0.46 -12.77 5.91
CA ARG A 193 0.88 -13.27 6.20
C ARG A 193 1.73 -13.03 4.96
N HIS A 194 2.76 -12.19 5.05
CA HIS A 194 3.56 -11.80 3.90
C HIS A 194 3.92 -13.05 3.07
N LYS A 195 3.25 -13.24 1.94
CA LYS A 195 3.40 -14.47 1.15
C LYS A 195 4.64 -14.28 0.29
N VAL A 196 5.73 -14.94 0.67
CA VAL A 196 6.90 -15.06 -0.20
C VAL A 196 6.55 -16.06 -1.29
N ARG A 197 6.51 -15.59 -2.54
CA ARG A 197 6.15 -16.38 -3.70
C ARG A 197 7.35 -16.59 -4.59
N LEU A 198 7.64 -17.86 -4.88
CA LEU A 198 8.58 -18.23 -5.94
C LEU A 198 7.95 -17.95 -7.31
N VAL A 199 8.53 -17.02 -8.07
CA VAL A 199 8.11 -16.62 -9.42
C VAL A 199 8.99 -17.34 -10.43
N LYS A 200 8.39 -18.25 -11.20
CA LYS A 200 9.09 -18.90 -12.32
C LYS A 200 9.16 -17.95 -13.52
N PRO A 201 10.18 -18.09 -14.40
CA PRO A 201 10.23 -17.34 -15.65
C PRO A 201 8.92 -17.46 -16.44
N GLY A 202 8.38 -16.33 -16.91
CA GLY A 202 7.10 -16.26 -17.65
C GLY A 202 5.83 -16.18 -16.80
N ILE A 203 5.91 -16.24 -15.46
CA ILE A 203 4.77 -15.99 -14.56
C ILE A 203 4.73 -14.50 -14.19
N ARG A 204 3.54 -13.91 -14.20
CA ARG A 204 3.34 -12.51 -13.78
C ARG A 204 3.64 -12.34 -12.29
N GLU A 205 4.55 -11.43 -11.96
CA GLU A 205 4.86 -11.01 -10.60
C GLU A 205 3.64 -10.37 -9.91
N SER A 206 3.56 -10.57 -8.59
CA SER A 206 2.55 -9.88 -7.79
C SER A 206 2.92 -8.41 -7.66
N LYS A 207 1.94 -7.54 -7.91
CA LYS A 207 2.07 -6.09 -7.64
C LYS A 207 1.73 -5.74 -6.20
N SER A 208 1.31 -6.70 -5.38
CA SER A 208 0.99 -6.47 -3.98
C SER A 208 2.26 -6.09 -3.21
N ARG A 209 2.17 -5.05 -2.39
CA ARG A 209 3.25 -4.69 -1.44
C ARG A 209 3.40 -5.75 -0.33
N PHE A 210 2.41 -6.63 -0.16
CA PHE A 210 2.35 -7.65 0.89
C PHE A 210 2.74 -9.06 0.42
N GLU A 211 3.02 -9.24 -0.87
CA GLU A 211 3.53 -10.50 -1.40
C GLU A 211 4.94 -10.27 -1.91
N LEU A 212 5.93 -11.01 -1.43
CA LEU A 212 7.31 -10.86 -1.89
C LEU A 212 7.59 -11.77 -3.08
N ASN A 213 8.07 -11.21 -4.19
CA ASN A 213 8.41 -11.96 -5.39
C ASN A 213 9.88 -12.41 -5.31
N VAL A 214 10.09 -13.72 -5.23
CA VAL A 214 11.41 -14.33 -5.28
C VAL A 214 11.53 -15.13 -6.57
N PRO A 215 12.54 -14.91 -7.40
CA PRO A 215 12.70 -15.64 -8.65
C PRO A 215 13.09 -17.10 -8.40
N ALA A 216 12.40 -18.02 -9.06
CA ALA A 216 12.77 -19.42 -9.03
C ALA A 216 14.15 -19.61 -9.69
N GLY A 217 15.08 -20.23 -8.94
CA GLY A 217 16.45 -20.48 -9.41
C GLY A 217 17.42 -19.30 -9.23
N ALA A 218 17.00 -18.21 -8.57
CA ALA A 218 17.92 -17.20 -8.06
C ALA A 218 18.43 -17.58 -6.66
N PHE A 219 19.69 -17.26 -6.41
CA PHE A 219 20.29 -17.23 -5.09
C PHE A 219 20.02 -15.86 -4.46
N VAL A 220 19.76 -15.83 -3.16
CA VAL A 220 19.53 -14.60 -2.41
C VAL A 220 20.60 -14.46 -1.32
N SER A 221 21.29 -13.33 -1.33
CA SER A 221 22.22 -12.94 -0.29
C SER A 221 21.43 -12.36 0.90
N PRO A 222 21.85 -12.65 2.15
CA PRO A 222 21.30 -12.00 3.33
C PRO A 222 21.42 -10.47 3.34
N GLN A 223 22.25 -9.91 2.46
CA GLN A 223 22.43 -8.48 2.24
C GLN A 223 21.56 -7.95 1.09
N HIS A 224 20.44 -8.64 0.80
CA HIS A 224 19.38 -8.21 -0.10
C HIS A 224 19.75 -8.05 -1.58
N ALA A 225 20.80 -8.74 -2.01
CA ALA A 225 21.12 -8.93 -3.42
C ALA A 225 20.61 -10.30 -3.89
N TRP A 226 20.02 -10.36 -5.08
CA TRP A 226 19.81 -11.64 -5.76
C TRP A 226 20.93 -11.90 -6.76
N ALA A 227 21.25 -13.17 -6.99
CA ALA A 227 22.25 -13.63 -7.94
C ALA A 227 21.68 -14.77 -8.80
N ARG A 228 21.84 -14.67 -10.13
CA ARG A 228 21.46 -15.72 -11.08
C ARG A 228 22.64 -16.06 -11.99
N ILE A 229 22.99 -17.34 -12.02
CA ILE A 229 24.06 -17.85 -12.87
C ILE A 229 23.54 -17.98 -14.31
N GLU A 230 24.24 -17.37 -15.25
CA GLU A 230 23.97 -17.46 -16.68
C GLU A 230 24.69 -18.68 -17.30
N LEU A 231 24.26 -19.12 -18.48
CA LEU A 231 24.84 -20.30 -19.15
C LEU A 231 26.33 -20.15 -19.50
N ASN A 232 26.80 -18.92 -19.62
CA ASN A 232 28.21 -18.59 -19.86
C ASN A 232 29.05 -18.56 -18.56
N GLY A 233 28.46 -18.86 -17.40
CA GLY A 233 29.14 -18.83 -16.10
C GLY A 233 29.19 -17.46 -15.43
N ALA A 234 28.74 -16.39 -16.11
CA ALA A 234 28.61 -15.08 -15.48
C ALA A 234 27.45 -15.06 -14.48
N VAL A 235 27.54 -14.19 -13.48
CA VAL A 235 26.51 -14.01 -12.46
C VAL A 235 25.83 -12.68 -12.67
N ARG A 236 24.54 -12.70 -12.94
CA ARG A 236 23.69 -11.52 -12.96
C ARG A 236 23.23 -11.22 -11.53
N ILE A 237 23.42 -9.98 -11.10
CA ILE A 237 23.14 -9.54 -9.74
C ILE A 237 22.16 -8.36 -9.80
N GLY A 238 21.22 -8.31 -8.87
CA GLY A 238 20.35 -7.15 -8.74
C GLY A 238 19.75 -7.00 -7.34
N LEU A 239 18.91 -5.97 -7.22
CA LEU A 239 18.23 -5.63 -5.98
C LEU A 239 17.03 -6.54 -5.75
N ASP A 240 16.89 -7.05 -4.53
CA ASP A 240 15.75 -7.90 -4.20
C ASP A 240 14.40 -7.15 -4.17
N ASP A 241 13.31 -7.90 -4.07
CA ASP A 241 11.96 -7.33 -4.07
C ASP A 241 11.60 -6.64 -2.74
N LEU A 242 12.29 -6.97 -1.64
CA LEU A 242 12.00 -6.41 -0.32
C LEU A 242 12.50 -4.98 -0.26
N ILE A 243 13.75 -4.74 -0.66
CA ILE A 243 14.32 -3.40 -0.74
C ILE A 243 13.51 -2.55 -1.73
N ARG A 244 13.16 -3.07 -2.91
CA ARG A 244 12.33 -2.33 -3.87
C ARG A 244 10.97 -1.89 -3.30
N LYS A 245 10.41 -2.64 -2.35
CA LYS A 245 9.12 -2.31 -1.71
C LYS A 245 9.27 -1.39 -0.52
N VAL A 246 10.28 -1.60 0.31
CA VAL A 246 10.60 -0.75 1.46
C VAL A 246 10.97 0.65 0.97
N PHE A 247 11.81 0.72 -0.07
CA PHE A 247 12.31 1.94 -0.69
C PHE A 247 11.57 2.18 -2.01
N ALA A 248 10.30 2.60 -1.90
CA ALA A 248 9.39 2.72 -3.02
C ALA A 248 9.77 3.84 -4.01
N ASP A 249 10.41 4.90 -3.50
CA ASP A 249 10.84 6.07 -4.26
C ASP A 249 12.37 6.12 -4.23
N ILE A 250 12.99 5.51 -5.25
CA ILE A 250 14.44 5.55 -5.45
C ILE A 250 14.76 6.78 -6.30
N ASP A 251 15.57 7.69 -5.77
CA ASP A 251 15.93 8.93 -6.46
C ASP A 251 17.10 8.73 -7.43
N GLN A 252 18.07 7.90 -7.04
CA GLN A 252 19.28 7.68 -7.83
C GLN A 252 19.86 6.28 -7.57
N VAL A 253 20.54 5.75 -8.59
CA VAL A 253 21.29 4.49 -8.53
C VAL A 253 22.73 4.74 -8.93
N GLU A 254 23.68 4.25 -8.14
CA GLU A 254 25.10 4.27 -8.44
C GLU A 254 25.57 2.88 -8.82
N LEU A 255 26.08 2.72 -10.04
CA LEU A 255 26.56 1.45 -10.59
C LEU A 255 28.10 1.43 -10.67
N PRO A 256 28.72 0.25 -10.58
CA PRO A 256 30.18 0.12 -10.65
C PRO A 256 30.69 0.32 -12.07
N ALA A 257 31.99 0.59 -12.21
CA ALA A 257 32.63 0.65 -13.52
C ALA A 257 32.78 -0.75 -14.13
N ILE A 258 32.52 -0.86 -15.45
CA ILE A 258 32.82 -2.09 -16.20
C ILE A 258 34.33 -2.34 -16.17
N GLY A 259 34.74 -3.59 -15.93
CA GLY A 259 36.12 -4.02 -15.77
C GLY A 259 36.66 -3.90 -14.34
N HIS A 260 35.89 -3.32 -13.41
CA HIS A 260 36.28 -3.24 -12.00
C HIS A 260 36.29 -4.63 -11.35
N ARG A 261 37.29 -4.89 -10.50
CA ARG A 261 37.35 -6.11 -9.68
C ARG A 261 36.70 -5.83 -8.34
N ILE A 262 35.79 -6.70 -7.92
CA ILE A 262 35.03 -6.58 -6.70
C ILE A 262 35.20 -7.86 -5.88
N GLY A 263 35.40 -7.72 -4.57
CA GLY A 263 35.35 -8.81 -3.61
C GLY A 263 33.94 -9.06 -3.09
N LYS A 264 33.64 -10.30 -2.67
CA LYS A 264 32.43 -10.60 -1.91
C LYS A 264 32.38 -9.73 -0.64
N GLY A 265 31.23 -9.12 -0.38
CA GLY A 265 31.04 -8.22 0.76
C GLY A 265 31.40 -6.75 0.48
N GLU A 266 32.13 -6.46 -0.59
CA GLU A 266 32.41 -5.08 -1.00
C GLU A 266 31.18 -4.46 -1.69
N THR A 267 30.96 -3.16 -1.53
CA THR A 267 29.84 -2.44 -2.16
C THR A 267 29.89 -2.58 -3.68
N LEU A 268 28.89 -3.26 -4.24
CA LEU A 268 28.77 -3.46 -5.68
C LEU A 268 28.03 -2.31 -6.35
N PHE A 269 26.92 -1.88 -5.76
CA PHE A 269 26.12 -0.74 -6.22
C PHE A 269 25.40 -0.09 -5.04
N SER A 270 24.95 1.15 -5.23
CA SER A 270 24.23 1.90 -4.20
C SER A 270 22.90 2.44 -4.72
N VAL A 271 21.94 2.58 -3.82
CA VAL A 271 20.62 3.14 -4.08
C VAL A 271 20.40 4.32 -3.14
N ILE A 272 19.97 5.45 -3.67
CA ILE A 272 19.83 6.72 -2.94
C ILE A 272 18.36 7.11 -2.86
N TYR A 273 17.96 7.57 -1.67
CA TYR A 273 16.61 7.99 -1.32
C TYR A 273 16.68 9.17 -0.36
N GLY A 274 16.27 10.35 -0.82
CA GLY A 274 16.52 11.61 -0.16
C GLY A 274 18.01 11.77 0.17
N ASP A 275 18.30 11.93 1.45
CA ASP A 275 19.66 12.09 1.97
C ASP A 275 20.30 10.76 2.43
N TYR A 276 19.62 9.62 2.23
CA TYR A 276 20.07 8.31 2.69
C TYR A 276 20.58 7.47 1.52
N THR A 277 21.71 6.80 1.73
CA THR A 277 22.36 5.93 0.73
C THR A 277 22.44 4.52 1.28
N LEU A 278 21.91 3.55 0.53
CA LEU A 278 22.07 2.14 0.82
C LEU A 278 23.06 1.51 -0.14
N SER A 279 24.12 0.97 0.44
CA SER A 279 25.13 0.20 -0.26
C SER A 279 24.73 -1.27 -0.25
N ILE A 280 24.65 -1.88 -1.43
CA ILE A 280 24.41 -3.31 -1.58
C ILE A 280 25.74 -4.00 -1.89
N PRO A 281 26.21 -4.93 -1.04
CA PRO A 281 27.47 -5.62 -1.25
C PRO A 281 27.35 -6.70 -2.33
N SER A 282 28.50 -7.04 -2.93
CA SER A 282 28.56 -8.10 -3.91
C SER A 282 28.38 -9.47 -3.23
N PRO A 283 27.44 -10.32 -3.69
CA PRO A 283 27.30 -11.68 -3.19
C PRO A 283 28.46 -12.61 -3.61
N VAL A 284 29.21 -12.22 -4.66
CA VAL A 284 30.33 -12.99 -5.22
C VAL A 284 31.52 -12.09 -5.56
N SER A 285 32.73 -12.62 -5.45
CA SER A 285 33.94 -11.95 -5.92
C SER A 285 34.08 -12.13 -7.42
N GLY A 286 34.57 -11.11 -8.14
CA GLY A 286 34.72 -11.20 -9.59
C GLY A 286 35.10 -9.91 -10.29
N THR A 287 34.93 -9.91 -11.61
CA THR A 287 35.11 -8.72 -12.46
C THR A 287 33.78 -8.29 -13.05
N VAL A 288 33.42 -7.02 -12.96
CA VAL A 288 32.19 -6.47 -13.53
C VAL A 288 32.28 -6.50 -15.06
N LEU A 289 31.44 -7.30 -15.70
CA LEU A 289 31.37 -7.42 -17.17
C LEU A 289 30.42 -6.42 -17.81
N ALA A 290 29.31 -6.11 -17.13
CA ALA A 290 28.29 -5.21 -17.64
C ALA A 290 27.49 -4.62 -16.48
N VAL A 291 26.89 -3.46 -16.74
CA VAL A 291 25.93 -2.80 -15.85
C VAL A 291 24.68 -2.42 -16.63
N ASN A 292 23.55 -2.35 -15.93
CA ASN A 292 22.29 -1.93 -16.53
C ASN A 292 22.13 -0.41 -16.39
N SER A 293 22.65 0.35 -17.36
CA SER A 293 22.63 1.81 -17.34
C SER A 293 21.22 2.41 -17.29
N GLU A 294 20.20 1.65 -17.73
CA GLU A 294 18.80 2.08 -17.67
C GLU A 294 18.35 2.43 -16.24
N HIS A 295 18.90 1.78 -15.21
CA HIS A 295 18.54 2.09 -13.81
C HIS A 295 19.27 3.28 -13.24
N ALA A 296 20.42 3.66 -13.80
CA ALA A 296 21.09 4.91 -13.47
C ALA A 296 20.39 6.11 -14.11
N GLU A 297 19.84 5.94 -15.32
CA GLU A 297 19.09 6.96 -16.06
C GLU A 297 17.63 7.07 -15.61
N HIS A 298 17.00 5.93 -15.31
CA HIS A 298 15.59 5.82 -14.90
C HIS A 298 15.45 4.96 -13.61
N PRO A 299 15.83 5.50 -12.44
CA PRO A 299 15.71 4.79 -11.16
C PRO A 299 14.28 4.34 -10.83
N GLU A 300 13.27 5.09 -11.29
CA GLU A 300 11.84 4.79 -11.08
C GLU A 300 11.41 3.46 -11.70
N TRP A 301 12.16 2.94 -12.67
CA TRP A 301 11.87 1.66 -13.30
C TRP A 301 12.08 0.46 -12.36
N LEU A 302 12.88 0.60 -11.30
CA LEU A 302 13.08 -0.47 -10.33
C LEU A 302 11.78 -0.88 -9.63
N ALA A 303 10.83 0.05 -9.44
CA ALA A 303 9.54 -0.21 -8.83
C ALA A 303 8.54 -0.92 -9.77
N ILE A 304 8.79 -0.91 -11.09
CA ILE A 304 7.80 -1.32 -12.11
C ILE A 304 8.30 -2.50 -12.94
N LYS A 305 9.61 -2.58 -13.21
CA LYS A 305 10.19 -3.62 -14.06
C LYS A 305 10.19 -4.97 -13.34
N PRO A 306 9.78 -6.04 -14.05
CA PRO A 306 9.94 -7.41 -13.55
C PRO A 306 11.39 -7.70 -13.20
N PHE A 307 11.59 -8.54 -12.20
CA PHE A 307 12.87 -8.99 -11.71
C PHE A 307 13.89 -9.34 -12.81
N GLU A 308 13.48 -10.09 -13.83
CA GLU A 308 14.41 -10.56 -14.88
C GLU A 308 15.06 -9.41 -15.66
N LEU A 309 14.36 -8.28 -15.71
CA LEU A 309 14.78 -7.05 -16.37
C LEU A 309 15.40 -6.03 -15.41
N SER A 310 15.23 -6.24 -14.09
CA SER A 310 15.71 -5.36 -13.01
C SER A 310 17.08 -5.78 -12.47
N TRP A 311 17.96 -6.26 -13.34
CA TRP A 311 19.34 -6.57 -12.96
C TRP A 311 20.19 -5.30 -12.92
N MET A 312 21.19 -5.27 -12.05
CA MET A 312 22.06 -4.11 -11.84
C MET A 312 23.42 -4.34 -12.51
N CYS A 313 24.03 -5.49 -12.24
CA CYS A 313 25.38 -5.82 -12.68
C CYS A 313 25.46 -7.26 -13.21
N ARG A 314 26.41 -7.51 -14.10
CA ARG A 314 26.88 -8.84 -14.47
C ARG A 314 28.34 -8.97 -14.05
N VAL A 315 28.66 -10.00 -13.28
CA VAL A 315 30.01 -10.25 -12.73
C VAL A 315 30.52 -11.58 -13.26
N GLU A 316 31.76 -11.61 -13.74
CA GLU A 316 32.51 -12.84 -13.98
C GLU A 316 33.12 -13.30 -12.65
N PRO A 317 32.63 -14.41 -12.06
CA PRO A 317 33.01 -14.77 -10.71
C PRO A 317 34.41 -15.42 -10.66
N THR A 318 35.16 -15.15 -9.60
CA THR A 318 36.49 -15.77 -9.37
C THR A 318 36.43 -16.99 -8.46
N ASN A 319 35.50 -17.03 -7.50
CA ASN A 319 35.37 -18.15 -6.54
C ASN A 319 33.91 -18.57 -6.34
N LEU A 320 33.19 -18.80 -7.44
CA LEU A 320 31.75 -19.03 -7.41
C LEU A 320 31.33 -20.21 -6.52
N ALA A 321 32.04 -21.34 -6.61
CA ALA A 321 31.63 -22.59 -5.96
C ALA A 321 31.60 -22.47 -4.42
N GLU A 322 32.62 -21.85 -3.83
CA GLU A 322 32.69 -21.65 -2.38
C GLU A 322 31.72 -20.55 -1.92
N GLU A 323 31.57 -19.49 -2.71
CA GLU A 323 30.77 -18.34 -2.33
C GLU A 323 29.26 -18.59 -2.42
N LEU A 324 28.81 -19.44 -3.34
CA LEU A 324 27.42 -19.87 -3.47
C LEU A 324 26.88 -20.56 -2.22
N ALA A 325 27.74 -21.25 -1.45
CA ALA A 325 27.33 -21.95 -0.23
C ALA A 325 26.79 -21.00 0.85
N GLY A 326 27.16 -19.71 0.80
CA GLY A 326 26.66 -18.67 1.71
C GLY A 326 25.35 -18.02 1.27
N LEU A 327 24.81 -18.37 0.11
CA LEU A 327 23.58 -17.79 -0.43
C LEU A 327 22.38 -18.74 -0.23
N LYS A 328 21.20 -18.15 -0.08
CA LYS A 328 19.93 -18.86 0.13
C LYS A 328 19.30 -19.23 -1.21
N ILE A 329 18.73 -20.43 -1.33
CA ILE A 329 17.99 -20.84 -2.55
C ILE A 329 16.78 -21.72 -2.21
N GLY A 330 15.73 -21.65 -3.03
CA GLY A 330 14.55 -22.52 -2.89
C GLY A 330 13.73 -22.20 -1.63
N PRO A 331 13.25 -23.20 -0.88
CA PRO A 331 12.44 -22.99 0.32
C PRO A 331 13.13 -22.15 1.41
N GLU A 332 14.46 -22.25 1.51
CA GLU A 332 15.24 -21.52 2.51
C GLU A 332 15.13 -19.99 2.34
N VAL A 333 14.93 -19.53 1.10
CA VAL A 333 14.72 -18.10 0.81
C VAL A 333 13.39 -17.62 1.38
N VAL A 334 12.35 -18.47 1.35
CA VAL A 334 11.03 -18.15 1.91
C VAL A 334 11.13 -17.97 3.42
N GLU A 335 11.76 -18.91 4.11
CA GLU A 335 11.97 -18.85 5.56
C GLU A 335 12.81 -17.64 5.95
N TRP A 336 13.89 -17.37 5.23
CA TRP A 336 14.74 -16.21 5.47
C TRP A 336 13.97 -14.89 5.31
N TYR A 337 13.22 -14.72 4.23
CA TYR A 337 12.42 -13.50 4.03
C TYR A 337 11.32 -13.32 5.07
N GLN A 338 10.73 -14.41 5.58
CA GLN A 338 9.75 -14.32 6.66
C GLN A 338 10.40 -13.76 7.94
N GLN A 339 11.56 -14.29 8.32
CA GLN A 339 12.32 -13.79 9.47
C GLN A 339 12.75 -12.33 9.26
N GLU A 340 13.16 -11.99 8.05
CA GLU A 340 13.62 -10.64 7.71
C GLU A 340 12.48 -9.61 7.73
N LEU A 341 11.27 -10.01 7.32
CA LEU A 341 10.06 -9.20 7.43
C LEU A 341 9.60 -9.02 8.88
N GLU A 342 9.72 -10.06 9.71
CA GLU A 342 9.47 -9.97 11.15
C GLU A 342 10.45 -8.97 11.80
N ARG A 343 11.74 -9.09 11.50
CA ARG A 343 12.79 -8.16 11.95
C ARG A 343 12.49 -6.71 11.56
N TYR A 344 12.14 -6.47 10.29
CA TYR A 344 11.76 -5.13 9.82
C TYR A 344 10.52 -4.59 10.56
N GLY A 345 9.50 -5.43 10.77
CA GLY A 345 8.28 -5.07 11.51
C GLY A 345 8.54 -4.69 12.97
N GLU A 346 9.46 -5.40 13.64
CA GLU A 346 9.89 -5.07 15.00
C GLU A 346 10.61 -3.72 15.05
N LEU A 347 11.54 -3.46 14.13
CA LEU A 347 12.25 -2.18 14.04
C LEU A 347 11.28 -1.02 13.77
N ALA A 348 10.31 -1.20 12.86
CA ALA A 348 9.30 -0.19 12.57
C ALA A 348 8.42 0.11 13.79
N SER A 349 8.06 -0.94 14.55
CA SER A 349 7.28 -0.80 15.78
C SER A 349 8.04 -0.05 16.87
N GLN A 350 9.34 -0.31 17.02
CA GLN A 350 10.22 0.40 17.96
C GLN A 350 10.36 1.88 17.57
N ALA A 351 10.65 2.16 16.30
CA ALA A 351 10.76 3.53 15.78
C ALA A 351 9.48 4.34 15.99
N ASN A 352 8.30 3.72 15.88
CA ASN A 352 7.02 4.37 16.15
C ASN A 352 6.81 4.67 17.64
N ARG A 353 7.19 3.75 18.55
CA ARG A 353 7.11 3.99 20.01
C ARG A 353 8.03 5.13 20.44
N GLU A 354 9.27 5.12 19.95
CA GLU A 354 10.25 6.18 20.24
C GLU A 354 9.78 7.55 19.74
N ALA A 355 9.13 7.61 18.57
CA ALA A 355 8.56 8.86 18.06
C ALA A 355 7.38 9.36 18.90
N GLN A 356 6.49 8.48 19.35
CA GLN A 356 5.39 8.84 20.25
C GLN A 356 5.89 9.36 21.59
N GLU A 357 6.96 8.76 22.15
CA GLU A 357 7.60 9.23 23.37
C GLU A 357 8.27 10.62 23.18
N ARG A 358 8.96 10.84 22.05
CA ARG A 358 9.56 12.14 21.68
C ARG A 358 8.50 13.24 21.47
N GLU A 359 7.36 12.92 20.87
CA GLU A 359 6.24 13.87 20.68
C GLU A 359 5.53 14.20 22.01
N SER A 360 5.37 13.22 22.89
CA SER A 360 4.77 13.45 24.23
C SER A 360 5.65 14.33 25.13
N SER A 361 6.97 14.36 24.88
CA SER A 361 7.94 15.17 25.61
C SER A 361 8.25 16.52 24.93
N ALA A 362 7.90 16.69 23.65
CA ALA A 362 8.09 17.92 22.87
C ALA A 362 6.76 18.63 22.55
N ALA A 363 6.02 19.06 23.58
CA ALA A 363 4.87 19.94 23.36
C ALA A 363 5.33 21.31 22.81
N GLY A 364 5.25 21.51 21.48
CA GLY A 364 5.15 22.86 20.90
C GLY A 364 5.99 23.26 19.68
N LYS A 365 6.55 22.36 18.86
CA LYS A 365 7.13 22.77 17.55
C LYS A 365 6.80 21.79 16.43
N GLY A 366 5.85 22.16 15.57
CA GLY A 366 5.50 21.44 14.35
C GLY A 366 6.49 21.72 13.20
N GLY A 367 7.04 20.64 12.62
CA GLY A 367 7.97 20.60 11.49
C GLY A 367 8.57 19.19 11.32
N PRO A 368 9.15 18.82 10.16
CA PRO A 368 8.97 17.52 9.50
C PRO A 368 9.65 16.33 10.21
N ALA A 369 9.00 15.73 11.21
CA ALA A 369 9.50 14.57 11.94
C ALA A 369 9.50 13.25 11.12
N ALA A 370 8.57 13.12 10.16
CA ALA A 370 8.32 11.86 9.45
C ALA A 370 9.48 11.41 8.53
N ALA A 371 10.14 12.34 7.83
CA ALA A 371 11.24 12.00 6.91
C ALA A 371 12.50 11.54 7.67
N GLY A 372 12.83 12.21 8.78
CA GLY A 372 13.96 11.82 9.65
C GLY A 372 13.74 10.48 10.34
N GLN A 373 12.50 10.19 10.76
CA GLN A 373 12.13 8.91 11.38
C GLN A 373 12.25 7.74 10.40
N GLN A 374 11.88 7.95 9.13
CA GLN A 374 12.03 6.94 8.10
C GLN A 374 13.51 6.65 7.81
N VAL A 375 14.36 7.67 7.71
CA VAL A 375 15.81 7.47 7.53
C VAL A 375 16.44 6.72 8.71
N GLU A 376 16.03 7.02 9.95
CA GLU A 376 16.52 6.32 11.15
C GLU A 376 16.15 4.82 11.12
N LEU A 377 14.90 4.48 10.75
CA LEU A 377 14.46 3.10 10.57
C LEU A 377 15.28 2.38 9.49
N LEU A 378 15.48 3.01 8.34
CA LEU A 378 16.19 2.42 7.20
C LEU A 378 17.67 2.20 7.52
N SER A 379 18.29 3.14 8.25
CA SER A 379 19.66 3.00 8.76
C SER A 379 19.82 1.76 9.65
N ARG A 380 18.96 1.61 10.68
CA ARG A 380 18.95 0.42 11.57
C ARG A 380 18.67 -0.88 10.79
N PHE A 381 17.81 -0.81 9.78
CA PHE A 381 17.52 -1.96 8.94
C PHE A 381 18.74 -2.41 8.10
N SER A 382 19.48 -1.45 7.54
CA SER A 382 20.64 -1.68 6.67
C SER A 382 21.97 -1.97 7.39
N GLU A 383 22.08 -1.65 8.68
CA GLU A 383 23.31 -1.75 9.46
C GLU A 383 24.05 -3.10 9.31
N PRO A 384 23.36 -4.26 9.19
CA PRO A 384 24.02 -5.54 8.99
C PRO A 384 24.65 -5.73 7.61
N PHE A 385 24.29 -4.92 6.60
CA PHE A 385 24.58 -5.24 5.20
C PHE A 385 26.08 -5.18 4.89
N LEU A 386 26.85 -4.31 5.55
CA LEU A 386 28.29 -4.16 5.32
C LEU A 386 29.16 -4.74 6.45
N ASN A 387 28.54 -5.31 7.50
CA ASN A 387 29.20 -5.72 8.74
C ASN A 387 29.31 -7.25 8.91
N CYS A 388 29.22 -8.03 7.82
CA CYS A 388 29.18 -9.50 7.83
C CYS A 388 30.46 -10.17 7.34
#